data_AF-B5FXH2-F1
#
_entry.id   AF-B5FXH2-F1
#
_cell.length_a   1.000
_cell.length_b   1.000
_cell.length_c   1.000
_cell.angle_alpha   90.00
_cell.angle_beta   90.00
_cell.angle_gamma   90.00
#
_symmetry.space_group_name_H-M   'P 1'
#
loop_
_entity.id
_entity.type
_entity.pdbx_description
1 polymer ?
#
loop_
_entity_poly.entity_id
_entity_poly.type
_entity_poly.pdbx_seq_one_letter_code
_entity_poly.pdbx_strand_id
1 'polypeptide(L)'
;MARPEGLPALPEALRRPLLSLSSSVFGESGRAALSGGPRAPPGCPGYRADCEILSSLPLQMSLYFNVYFFPLWWLITVAILYMKYPALSDYYKFILVTIMILVSLTEFIRLYLGYVGNLLEKVPELAGFWLLTLLPQLPVILFLLFNEGLQIHSLERAFHIIFAAFLSFQVVAAFFTLRRMVNALAARFRRSEFHRLEEQRPAPGPAPASAAAAAAAAAAAASPRGRWAPAPAPGPP
;
A
#
# COMPACT_ATOMS: atom_id res chain seq x y z
N MET A 1 -24.86 36.59 -28.95
CA MET A 1 -23.43 36.21 -28.92
C MET A 1 -22.76 37.00 -27.81
N ALA A 2 -21.94 36.35 -26.98
CA ALA A 2 -21.07 36.88 -25.91
C ALA A 2 -21.75 37.35 -24.60
N ARG A 3 -21.27 37.07 -23.38
CA ARG A 3 -20.27 36.13 -22.80
C ARG A 3 -20.45 36.29 -21.26
N PRO A 4 -20.44 35.24 -20.42
CA PRO A 4 -20.75 35.39 -19.01
C PRO A 4 -19.62 36.11 -18.24
N GLU A 5 -20.04 37.02 -17.37
CA GLU A 5 -19.29 37.80 -16.39
C GLU A 5 -18.21 36.98 -15.68
N GLY A 6 -16.94 37.36 -15.88
CA GLY A 6 -15.79 36.75 -15.22
C GLY A 6 -15.64 37.26 -13.78
N LEU A 7 -15.41 36.34 -12.84
CA LEU A 7 -15.09 36.65 -11.44
C LEU A 7 -13.95 37.69 -11.32
N PRO A 8 -13.95 38.50 -10.24
CA PRO A 8 -12.92 39.50 -10.01
C PRO A 8 -11.54 38.82 -9.93
N ALA A 9 -10.64 39.21 -10.84
CA ALA A 9 -9.27 38.74 -10.86
C ALA A 9 -8.56 39.17 -9.57
N LEU A 10 -8.06 38.18 -8.82
CA LEU A 10 -7.34 38.40 -7.58
C LEU A 10 -6.04 39.19 -7.84
N PRO A 11 -5.68 40.19 -6.99
CA PRO A 11 -4.48 41.02 -7.18
C PRO A 11 -3.20 40.20 -7.38
N GLU A 12 -2.36 40.57 -8.35
CA GLU A 12 -1.15 39.81 -8.71
C GLU A 12 -0.18 39.61 -7.54
N ALA A 13 -0.14 40.58 -6.61
CA ALA A 13 0.66 40.53 -5.40
C ALA A 13 0.24 39.41 -4.43
N LEU A 14 -1.05 39.04 -4.41
CA LEU A 14 -1.59 37.94 -3.60
C LEU A 14 -1.60 36.61 -4.35
N ARG A 15 -1.53 36.65 -5.69
CA ARG A 15 -1.52 35.45 -6.52
C ARG A 15 -0.24 34.64 -6.36
N ARG A 16 0.92 35.30 -6.26
CA ARG A 16 2.22 34.61 -6.13
C ARG A 16 2.39 33.88 -4.78
N PRO A 17 2.03 34.47 -3.62
CA PRO A 17 2.06 33.78 -2.34
C PRO A 17 1.02 32.66 -2.24
N LEU A 18 -0.18 32.86 -2.79
CA LEU A 18 -1.21 31.81 -2.77
C LEU A 18 -0.88 30.67 -3.73
N LEU A 19 -0.22 30.93 -4.85
CA LEU A 19 0.33 29.89 -5.72
C LEU A 19 1.52 29.19 -5.06
N SER A 20 2.37 29.90 -4.30
CA SER A 20 3.45 29.25 -3.55
C SER A 20 2.89 28.40 -2.41
N LEU A 21 1.87 28.87 -1.69
CA LEU A 21 1.18 28.12 -0.64
C LEU A 21 0.37 26.95 -1.21
N SER A 22 -0.27 27.12 -2.38
CA SER A 22 -0.90 26.02 -3.09
C SER A 22 0.12 24.97 -3.51
N SER A 23 1.29 25.39 -4.02
CA SER A 23 2.38 24.48 -4.36
C SER A 23 3.04 23.83 -3.14
N SER A 24 3.04 24.46 -1.97
CA SER A 24 3.59 23.85 -0.75
C SER A 24 2.59 22.88 -0.11
N VAL A 25 1.29 23.18 -0.17
CA VAL A 25 0.25 22.32 0.42
C VAL A 25 -0.12 21.15 -0.51
N PHE A 26 -0.19 21.35 -1.83
CA PHE A 26 -0.47 20.29 -2.80
C PHE A 26 0.78 19.67 -3.45
N GLY A 27 1.96 20.30 -3.34
CA GLY A 27 3.18 19.85 -4.02
C GLY A 27 4.30 19.33 -3.11
N GLU A 28 4.27 19.57 -1.79
CA GLU A 28 5.41 19.23 -0.92
C GLU A 28 5.20 18.00 -0.03
N SER A 29 3.97 17.68 0.42
CA SER A 29 3.73 16.45 1.19
C SER A 29 3.93 15.16 0.37
N GLY A 30 3.94 15.26 -0.96
CA GLY A 30 4.27 14.16 -1.87
C GLY A 30 5.69 14.19 -2.46
N ARG A 31 6.40 15.32 -2.43
CA ARG A 31 7.75 15.47 -3.05
C ARG A 31 8.90 15.52 -2.05
N ALA A 32 8.69 15.94 -0.80
CA ALA A 32 9.76 16.01 0.19
C ALA A 32 10.24 14.62 0.66
N ALA A 33 9.37 13.60 0.60
CA ALA A 33 9.78 12.21 0.79
C ALA A 33 10.53 11.61 -0.42
N LEU A 34 10.62 12.34 -1.55
CA LEU A 34 11.20 11.89 -2.82
C LEU A 34 12.43 12.71 -3.27
N SER A 35 13.04 13.52 -2.40
CA SER A 35 14.20 14.36 -2.77
C SER A 35 15.43 14.15 -1.89
N GLY A 36 15.69 12.91 -1.45
CA GLY A 36 16.92 12.54 -0.75
C GLY A 36 17.85 11.57 -1.51
N GLY A 37 17.45 11.09 -2.70
CA GLY A 37 18.22 10.11 -3.47
C GLY A 37 18.80 10.69 -4.77
N PRO A 38 19.95 10.18 -5.28
CA PRO A 38 20.64 10.74 -6.44
C PRO A 38 19.76 10.79 -7.69
N ARG A 39 19.80 11.92 -8.39
CA ARG A 39 19.00 12.21 -9.59
C ARG A 39 19.46 11.33 -10.77
N ALA A 40 18.62 10.38 -11.18
CA ALA A 40 18.86 9.51 -12.34
C ALA A 40 18.57 10.21 -13.70
N PRO A 41 19.21 9.80 -14.80
CA PRO A 41 19.14 10.50 -16.10
C PRO A 41 17.82 10.26 -16.86
N PRO A 42 17.45 11.15 -17.80
CA PRO A 42 16.18 11.07 -18.53
C PRO A 42 16.25 10.04 -19.67
N GLY A 43 15.42 8.99 -19.62
CA GLY A 43 15.35 8.01 -20.72
C GLY A 43 14.54 6.72 -20.52
N CYS A 44 14.03 6.41 -19.32
CA CYS A 44 13.31 5.16 -19.10
C CYS A 44 11.79 5.36 -18.96
N PRO A 45 10.96 4.85 -19.91
CA PRO A 45 9.52 4.78 -19.72
C PRO A 45 9.22 3.63 -18.75
N GLY A 46 9.01 3.95 -17.47
CA GLY A 46 8.67 2.91 -16.48
C GLY A 46 8.60 3.37 -15.02
N TYR A 47 9.26 4.46 -14.65
CA TYR A 47 9.38 4.88 -13.24
C TYR A 47 8.05 5.37 -12.60
N ARG A 48 6.95 5.46 -13.36
CA ARG A 48 5.65 5.88 -12.86
C ARG A 48 4.80 4.74 -12.28
N ALA A 49 5.28 3.49 -12.35
CA ALA A 49 4.59 2.32 -11.78
C ALA A 49 4.94 2.06 -10.30
N ASP A 50 5.97 2.71 -9.76
CA ASP A 50 6.50 2.39 -8.41
C ASP A 50 5.86 3.20 -7.26
N CYS A 51 4.88 4.07 -7.54
CA CYS A 51 3.93 4.54 -6.54
C CYS A 51 2.71 3.61 -6.53
N GLU A 52 2.95 2.31 -6.35
CA GLU A 52 1.88 1.33 -6.24
C GLU A 52 1.18 1.57 -4.90
N ILE A 53 0.13 2.39 -4.93
CA ILE A 53 -0.80 2.57 -3.81
C ILE A 53 -1.34 1.17 -3.47
N LEU A 54 -0.82 0.57 -2.42
CA LEU A 54 -1.12 -0.79 -2.00
C LEU A 54 -2.41 -0.84 -1.17
N SER A 55 -2.86 0.33 -0.69
CA SER A 55 -4.15 0.49 -0.04
C SER A 55 -5.30 0.20 -1.01
N SER A 56 -6.22 -0.68 -0.63
CA SER A 56 -7.39 -0.98 -1.44
C SER A 56 -8.58 -0.09 -1.05
N LEU A 57 -8.96 0.79 -1.98
CA LEU A 57 -10.16 1.63 -1.89
C LEU A 57 -11.45 0.82 -1.58
N PRO A 58 -11.74 -0.33 -2.22
CA PRO A 58 -12.97 -1.08 -1.92
C PRO A 58 -13.05 -1.62 -0.49
N LEU A 59 -11.92 -2.07 0.07
CA LEU A 59 -11.87 -2.54 1.46
C LEU A 59 -12.16 -1.37 2.42
N GLN A 60 -11.60 -0.20 2.14
CA GLN A 60 -11.78 0.99 2.96
C GLN A 60 -13.22 1.49 2.95
N MET A 61 -13.87 1.48 1.78
CA MET A 61 -15.28 1.82 1.66
C MET A 61 -16.17 0.83 2.42
N SER A 62 -15.87 -0.47 2.34
CA SER A 62 -16.63 -1.49 3.10
C SER A 62 -16.46 -1.33 4.61
N LEU A 63 -15.24 -1.08 5.09
CA LEU A 63 -14.96 -0.80 6.50
C LEU A 63 -15.72 0.44 6.99
N TYR A 64 -15.76 1.50 6.19
CA TYR A 64 -16.50 2.72 6.50
C TYR A 64 -18.00 2.43 6.71
N PHE A 65 -18.63 1.70 5.80
CA PHE A 65 -20.03 1.30 5.97
C PHE A 65 -20.23 0.42 7.21
N ASN A 66 -19.28 -0.47 7.50
CA ASN A 66 -19.35 -1.38 8.64
C ASN A 66 -19.33 -0.62 9.99
N VAL A 67 -18.58 0.49 10.09
CA VAL A 67 -18.56 1.33 11.31
C VAL A 67 -19.95 1.85 11.69
N TYR A 68 -20.79 2.21 10.71
CA TYR A 68 -22.16 2.67 10.97
C TYR A 68 -23.17 1.52 11.06
N PHE A 69 -22.96 0.47 10.28
CA PHE A 69 -23.83 -0.70 10.28
C PHE A 69 -23.73 -1.49 11.60
N PHE A 70 -22.53 -1.59 12.17
CA PHE A 70 -22.29 -2.34 13.40
C PHE A 70 -23.14 -1.91 14.60
N PRO A 71 -23.18 -0.63 15.03
CA PRO A 71 -24.01 -0.22 16.16
C PRO A 71 -25.50 -0.42 15.90
N LEU A 72 -25.95 -0.28 14.64
CA LEU A 72 -27.33 -0.56 14.25
C LEU A 72 -27.64 -2.06 14.37
N TRP A 73 -26.81 -2.91 13.79
CA TRP A 73 -26.93 -4.37 13.89
C TRP A 73 -26.91 -4.84 15.34
N TRP A 74 -26.02 -4.27 16.15
CA TRP A 74 -25.89 -4.59 17.58
C TRP A 74 -27.16 -4.22 18.34
N LEU A 75 -27.68 -3.00 18.16
CA LEU A 75 -28.89 -2.53 18.84
C LEU A 75 -30.11 -3.39 18.49
N ILE A 76 -30.29 -3.71 17.21
CA ILE A 76 -31.39 -4.56 16.74
C ILE A 76 -31.26 -5.97 17.34
N THR A 77 -30.06 -6.53 17.34
CA THR A 77 -29.80 -7.86 17.91
C THR A 77 -30.08 -7.87 19.42
N VAL A 78 -29.67 -6.85 20.17
CA VAL A 78 -29.98 -6.70 21.61
C VAL A 78 -31.48 -6.56 21.84
N ALA A 79 -32.17 -5.75 21.04
CA ALA A 79 -33.61 -5.54 21.19
C ALA A 79 -34.41 -6.84 20.94
N ILE A 80 -34.07 -7.60 19.89
CA ILE A 80 -34.69 -8.90 19.62
C ILE A 80 -34.34 -9.89 20.73
N LEU A 81 -33.07 -9.93 21.16
CA LEU A 81 -32.61 -10.79 22.25
C LEU A 81 -33.40 -10.50 23.53
N TYR A 82 -33.63 -9.24 23.88
CA TYR A 82 -34.41 -8.83 25.05
C TYR A 82 -35.85 -9.35 24.98
N MET A 83 -36.51 -9.22 23.82
CA MET A 83 -37.88 -9.68 23.63
C MET A 83 -38.02 -11.20 23.75
N LYS A 84 -37.05 -11.98 23.25
CA LYS A 84 -37.06 -13.45 23.35
C LYS A 84 -36.37 -14.00 24.60
N TYR A 85 -35.70 -13.16 25.39
CA TYR A 85 -34.92 -13.55 26.56
C TYR A 85 -35.70 -14.45 27.54
N PRO A 86 -36.99 -14.19 27.84
CA PRO A 86 -37.77 -15.04 28.75
C PRO A 86 -38.08 -16.43 28.19
N ALA A 87 -38.17 -16.57 26.86
CA ALA A 87 -38.56 -17.81 26.19
C ALA A 87 -37.36 -18.75 25.92
N LEU A 88 -36.13 -18.26 26.07
CA LEU A 88 -34.92 -19.04 25.85
C LEU A 88 -34.54 -19.87 27.08
N SER A 89 -33.87 -21.01 26.83
CA SER A 89 -33.26 -21.80 27.90
C SER A 89 -32.05 -21.09 28.52
N ASP A 90 -31.75 -21.35 29.79
CA ASP A 90 -30.73 -20.62 30.55
C ASP A 90 -29.31 -20.73 29.97
N TYR A 91 -28.96 -21.88 29.39
CA TYR A 91 -27.65 -22.05 28.74
C TYR A 91 -27.50 -21.17 27.50
N TYR A 92 -28.57 -21.01 26.69
CA TYR A 92 -28.54 -20.13 25.52
C TYR A 92 -28.45 -18.65 25.90
N LYS A 93 -29.06 -18.24 27.02
CA LYS A 93 -28.93 -16.87 27.55
C LYS A 93 -27.47 -16.53 27.79
N PHE A 94 -26.75 -17.41 28.51
CA PHE A 94 -25.34 -17.21 28.80
C PHE A 94 -24.47 -17.17 27.54
N ILE A 95 -24.72 -18.10 26.61
CA ILE A 95 -24.00 -18.15 25.33
C ILE A 95 -24.22 -16.88 24.52
N LEU A 96 -25.46 -16.40 24.39
CA LEU A 96 -25.77 -15.20 23.61
C LEU A 96 -25.17 -13.94 24.21
N VAL A 97 -25.23 -13.77 25.54
CA VAL A 97 -24.59 -12.63 26.21
C VAL A 97 -23.07 -12.65 25.98
N THR A 98 -22.45 -13.83 26.09
CA THR A 98 -21.02 -14.01 25.82
C THR A 98 -20.67 -13.66 24.37
N ILE A 99 -21.49 -14.10 23.41
CA ILE A 99 -21.31 -13.77 22.01
C ILE A 99 -21.46 -12.27 21.76
N MET A 100 -22.44 -11.60 22.38
CA MET A 100 -22.61 -10.15 22.22
C MET A 100 -21.37 -9.39 22.68
N ILE A 101 -20.76 -9.79 23.80
CA ILE A 101 -19.51 -9.20 24.30
C ILE A 101 -18.35 -9.51 23.33
N LEU A 102 -18.21 -10.79 22.95
CA LEU A 102 -17.13 -11.26 22.07
C LEU A 102 -17.16 -10.56 20.71
N VAL A 103 -18.34 -10.47 20.08
CA VAL A 103 -18.53 -9.78 18.80
C VAL A 103 -18.18 -8.30 18.94
N SER A 104 -18.63 -7.64 20.01
CA SER A 104 -18.37 -6.21 20.21
C SER A 104 -16.89 -5.90 20.34
N LEU A 105 -16.18 -6.65 21.19
CA LEU A 105 -14.74 -6.47 21.37
C LEU A 105 -13.97 -6.78 20.08
N THR A 106 -14.30 -7.91 19.46
CA THR A 106 -13.60 -8.36 18.26
C THR A 106 -13.87 -7.44 17.09
N GLU A 107 -15.10 -6.97 16.90
CA GLU A 107 -15.46 -5.99 15.87
C GLU A 107 -14.63 -4.71 16.01
N PHE A 108 -14.56 -4.16 17.22
CA PHE A 108 -13.86 -2.90 17.47
C PHE A 108 -12.37 -3.02 17.11
N ILE A 109 -11.72 -4.07 17.61
CA ILE A 109 -10.31 -4.36 17.31
C ILE A 109 -10.15 -4.60 15.80
N ARG A 110 -11.05 -5.38 15.19
CA ARG A 110 -10.99 -5.70 13.76
C ARG A 110 -11.11 -4.45 12.91
N LEU A 111 -12.12 -3.59 13.13
CA LEU A 111 -12.30 -2.34 12.37
C LEU A 111 -11.07 -1.42 12.49
N TYR A 112 -10.46 -1.35 13.69
CA TYR A 112 -9.22 -0.59 13.90
C TYR A 112 -8.06 -1.16 13.07
N LEU A 113 -7.80 -2.47 13.16
CA LEU A 113 -6.72 -3.12 12.40
C LEU A 113 -6.95 -3.02 10.88
N GLY A 114 -8.19 -3.16 10.41
CA GLY A 114 -8.53 -3.05 9.00
C GLY A 114 -8.29 -1.63 8.47
N TYR A 115 -8.66 -0.61 9.25
CA TYR A 115 -8.44 0.79 8.88
C TYR A 115 -6.94 1.12 8.85
N VAL A 116 -6.23 0.83 9.95
CA VAL A 116 -4.79 1.11 10.09
C VAL A 116 -3.97 0.29 9.10
N GLY A 117 -4.23 -1.01 8.97
CA GLY A 117 -3.49 -1.92 8.09
C GLY A 117 -3.64 -1.56 6.61
N ASN A 118 -4.84 -1.15 6.18
CA ASN A 118 -5.06 -0.76 4.79
C ASN A 118 -4.47 0.64 4.48
N LEU A 119 -4.62 1.62 5.37
CA LEU A 119 -4.13 2.99 5.15
C LEU A 119 -2.62 3.14 5.31
N LEU A 120 -2.03 2.47 6.31
CA LEU A 120 -0.60 2.55 6.59
C LEU A 120 0.20 1.47 5.84
N GLU A 121 -0.45 0.68 4.98
CA GLU A 121 0.16 -0.44 4.26
C GLU A 121 0.90 -1.43 5.17
N LYS A 122 0.39 -1.60 6.39
CA LYS A 122 1.01 -2.45 7.40
C LYS A 122 0.51 -3.88 7.27
N VAL A 123 1.36 -4.74 6.70
CA VAL A 123 1.10 -6.19 6.53
C VAL A 123 0.66 -6.90 7.82
N PRO A 124 1.32 -6.71 8.98
CA PRO A 124 0.93 -7.43 10.20
C PRO A 124 -0.47 -7.05 10.69
N GLU A 125 -0.82 -5.77 10.66
CA GLU A 125 -2.11 -5.24 11.08
C GLU A 125 -3.23 -5.73 10.15
N LEU A 126 -2.99 -5.74 8.82
CA LEU A 126 -3.96 -6.27 7.87
C LEU A 126 -4.12 -7.80 7.97
N ALA A 127 -3.04 -8.52 8.28
CA ALA A 127 -3.11 -9.95 8.56
C ALA A 127 -3.93 -10.21 9.84
N GLY A 128 -3.76 -9.38 10.87
CA GLY A 128 -4.58 -9.44 12.08
C GLY A 128 -6.06 -9.18 11.81
N PHE A 129 -6.40 -8.19 10.96
CA PHE A 129 -7.77 -7.99 10.48
C PHE A 129 -8.33 -9.25 9.82
N TRP A 130 -7.59 -9.84 8.88
CA TRP A 130 -8.03 -11.02 8.14
C TRP A 130 -8.20 -12.24 9.06
N LEU A 131 -7.26 -12.43 10.01
CA LEU A 131 -7.32 -13.50 11.01
C LEU A 131 -8.50 -13.32 11.97
N LEU A 132 -8.71 -12.11 12.51
CA LEU A 132 -9.86 -11.80 13.37
C LEU A 132 -11.18 -11.96 12.60
N THR A 133 -11.19 -11.74 11.30
CA THR A 133 -12.38 -11.97 10.47
C THR A 133 -12.73 -13.47 10.40
N LEU A 134 -11.72 -14.32 10.18
CA LEU A 134 -11.94 -15.75 9.98
C LEU A 134 -12.05 -16.55 11.29
N LEU A 135 -11.30 -16.18 12.33
CA LEU A 135 -11.12 -17.04 13.49
C LEU A 135 -12.24 -16.84 14.53
N PRO A 136 -12.48 -15.63 15.07
CA PRO A 136 -13.64 -15.38 15.92
C PRO A 136 -14.91 -15.04 15.14
N GLN A 137 -14.86 -14.21 14.10
CA GLN A 137 -16.09 -13.70 13.48
C GLN A 137 -16.86 -14.75 12.66
N LEU A 138 -16.17 -15.58 11.88
CA LEU A 138 -16.79 -16.61 11.05
C LEU A 138 -17.56 -17.68 11.85
N PRO A 139 -16.99 -18.32 12.89
CA PRO A 139 -17.75 -19.31 13.66
C PRO A 139 -18.91 -18.67 14.43
N VAL A 140 -18.76 -17.43 14.90
CA VAL A 140 -19.84 -16.72 15.59
C VAL A 140 -20.98 -16.39 14.64
N ILE A 141 -20.72 -15.87 13.44
CA ILE A 141 -21.79 -15.57 12.48
C ILE A 141 -22.46 -16.85 12.00
N LEU A 142 -21.71 -17.94 11.84
CA LEU A 142 -22.24 -19.26 11.51
C LEU A 142 -23.17 -19.78 12.61
N PHE A 143 -22.74 -19.67 13.87
CA PHE A 143 -23.56 -20.04 15.03
C PHE A 143 -24.87 -19.24 15.07
N LEU A 144 -24.82 -17.93 14.80
CA LEU A 144 -26.00 -17.06 14.80
C LEU A 144 -26.95 -17.33 13.62
N LEU A 145 -26.45 -17.86 12.50
CA LEU A 145 -27.25 -18.15 11.31
C LEU A 145 -27.92 -19.53 11.35
N PHE A 146 -27.18 -20.55 11.80
CA PHE A 146 -27.54 -21.95 11.64
C PHE A 146 -28.07 -22.62 12.91
N ASN A 147 -27.92 -21.98 14.08
CA ASN A 147 -28.42 -22.57 15.32
C ASN A 147 -29.93 -22.31 15.49
N GLU A 148 -30.74 -23.29 15.08
CA GLU A 148 -32.21 -23.25 15.24
C GLU A 148 -32.67 -23.18 16.70
N GLY A 149 -31.85 -23.63 17.65
CA GLY A 149 -32.11 -23.55 19.09
C GLY A 149 -32.21 -22.12 19.64
N LEU A 150 -31.76 -21.12 18.87
CA LEU A 150 -31.87 -19.70 19.23
C LEU A 150 -33.23 -19.08 18.91
N GLN A 151 -34.18 -19.85 18.34
CA GLN A 151 -35.47 -19.36 17.83
C GLN A 151 -35.32 -18.08 17.00
N ILE A 152 -34.46 -18.17 15.98
CA ILE A 152 -34.04 -17.04 15.15
C ILE A 152 -35.26 -16.50 14.39
N HIS A 153 -35.60 -15.23 14.62
CA HIS A 153 -36.65 -14.57 13.86
C HIS A 153 -36.19 -14.24 12.43
N SER A 154 -37.10 -14.22 11.45
CA SER A 154 -36.77 -13.91 10.05
C SER A 154 -36.05 -12.56 9.89
N LEU A 155 -36.42 -11.58 10.71
CA LEU A 155 -35.78 -10.26 10.75
C LEU A 155 -34.35 -10.34 11.31
N GLU A 156 -34.16 -11.05 12.44
CA GLU A 156 -32.84 -11.31 13.04
C GLU A 156 -31.90 -11.97 12.02
N ARG A 157 -32.41 -13.00 11.32
CA ARG A 157 -31.65 -13.71 10.29
C ARG A 157 -31.23 -12.80 9.14
N ALA A 158 -32.10 -11.87 8.71
CA ALA A 158 -31.78 -10.93 7.64
C ALA A 158 -30.59 -10.02 8.03
N PHE A 159 -30.59 -9.49 9.26
CA PHE A 159 -29.49 -8.67 9.75
C PHE A 159 -28.16 -9.44 9.85
N HIS A 160 -28.20 -10.69 10.31
CA HIS A 160 -27.02 -11.55 10.35
C HIS A 160 -26.51 -11.90 8.95
N ILE A 161 -27.40 -12.14 7.97
CA ILE A 161 -27.01 -12.37 6.57
C ILE A 161 -26.34 -11.14 5.98
N ILE A 162 -26.89 -9.95 6.21
CA ILE A 162 -26.28 -8.69 5.73
C ILE A 162 -24.89 -8.53 6.33
N PHE A 163 -24.75 -8.71 7.65
CA PHE A 163 -23.44 -8.65 8.31
C PHE A 163 -22.45 -9.69 7.74
N ALA A 164 -22.90 -10.93 7.53
CA ALA A 164 -22.11 -12.00 6.93
C ALA A 164 -21.65 -11.67 5.50
N ALA A 165 -22.51 -11.00 4.71
CA ALA A 165 -22.18 -10.56 3.36
C ALA A 165 -21.09 -9.49 3.35
N PHE A 166 -21.20 -8.47 4.23
CA PHE A 166 -20.13 -7.47 4.43
C PHE A 166 -18.82 -8.13 4.84
N LEU A 167 -18.88 -9.06 5.79
CA LEU A 167 -17.72 -9.78 6.29
C LEU A 167 -17.04 -10.61 5.19
N SER A 168 -17.84 -11.33 4.40
CA SER A 168 -17.35 -12.15 3.29
C SER A 168 -16.67 -11.32 2.20
N PHE A 169 -17.27 -10.17 1.84
CA PHE A 169 -16.65 -9.21 0.93
C PHE A 169 -15.30 -8.71 1.48
N GLN A 170 -15.25 -8.36 2.77
CA GLN A 170 -14.04 -7.90 3.43
C GLN A 170 -12.94 -8.97 3.46
N VAL A 171 -13.27 -10.24 3.70
CA VAL A 171 -12.30 -11.36 3.64
C VAL A 171 -11.65 -11.43 2.27
N VAL A 172 -12.45 -11.38 1.20
CA VAL A 172 -11.95 -11.49 -0.18
C VAL A 172 -11.08 -10.28 -0.53
N ALA A 173 -11.56 -9.06 -0.27
CA ALA A 173 -10.81 -7.84 -0.55
C ALA A 173 -9.50 -7.75 0.26
N ALA A 174 -9.55 -8.10 1.56
CA ALA A 174 -8.39 -8.11 2.42
C ALA A 174 -7.38 -9.20 2.01
N PHE A 175 -7.83 -10.37 1.57
CA PHE A 175 -6.94 -11.41 1.03
C PHE A 175 -6.14 -10.92 -0.18
N PHE A 176 -6.81 -10.29 -1.15
CA PHE A 176 -6.14 -9.73 -2.33
C PHE A 176 -5.15 -8.63 -1.93
N THR A 177 -5.53 -7.76 -0.99
CA THR A 177 -4.67 -6.68 -0.48
C THR A 177 -3.44 -7.27 0.22
N LEU A 178 -3.64 -8.25 1.10
CA LEU A 178 -2.57 -8.92 1.83
C LEU A 178 -1.58 -9.61 0.87
N ARG A 179 -2.08 -10.31 -0.15
CA ARG A 179 -1.22 -10.96 -1.16
C ARG A 179 -0.36 -9.94 -1.93
N ARG A 180 -0.94 -8.80 -2.31
CA ARG A 180 -0.20 -7.71 -2.96
C ARG A 180 0.86 -7.13 -2.03
N MET A 181 0.49 -6.85 -0.78
CA MET A 181 1.41 -6.28 0.21
C MET A 181 2.58 -7.21 0.55
N VAL A 182 2.35 -8.51 0.70
CA VAL A 182 3.41 -9.51 0.94
C VAL A 182 4.36 -9.60 -0.26
N ASN A 183 3.84 -9.59 -1.49
CA ASN A 183 4.68 -9.61 -2.69
C ASN A 183 5.54 -8.35 -2.81
N ALA A 184 4.97 -7.17 -2.51
CA ALA A 184 5.72 -5.92 -2.50
C ALA A 184 6.79 -5.91 -1.42
N LEU A 185 6.48 -6.44 -0.23
CA LEU A 185 7.44 -6.58 0.86
C LEU A 185 8.62 -7.48 0.46
N ALA A 186 8.35 -8.62 -0.17
CA ALA A 186 9.39 -9.52 -0.69
C ALA A 186 10.26 -8.85 -1.77
N ALA A 187 9.66 -8.04 -2.64
CA ALA A 187 10.41 -7.26 -3.63
C ALA A 187 11.31 -6.20 -2.98
N ARG A 188 10.82 -5.50 -1.95
CA ARG A 188 11.59 -4.50 -1.18
C ARG A 188 12.78 -5.15 -0.46
N PHE A 189 12.58 -6.29 0.18
CA PHE A 189 13.67 -7.03 0.82
C PHE A 189 14.75 -7.45 -0.18
N ARG A 190 14.37 -7.98 -1.34
CA ARG A 190 15.37 -8.32 -2.36
C ARG A 190 16.17 -7.11 -2.81
N ARG A 191 15.52 -5.97 -3.05
CA ARG A 191 16.21 -4.74 -3.44
C ARG A 191 17.15 -4.22 -2.35
N SER A 192 16.74 -4.27 -1.08
CA SER A 192 17.60 -3.83 0.03
C SER A 192 18.84 -4.69 0.19
N GLU A 193 18.72 -6.00 -0.01
CA GLU A 193 19.88 -6.90 -0.01
C GLU A 193 20.86 -6.55 -1.14
N PHE A 194 20.37 -6.32 -2.37
CA PHE A 194 21.23 -5.90 -3.48
C PHE A 194 21.96 -4.57 -3.22
N HIS A 195 21.26 -3.55 -2.69
CA HIS A 195 21.90 -2.27 -2.37
C HIS A 195 23.00 -2.43 -1.31
N ARG A 196 22.77 -3.25 -0.28
CA ARG A 196 23.80 -3.54 0.73
C ARG A 196 25.05 -4.20 0.14
N LEU A 197 24.87 -5.08 -0.84
CA LEU A 197 25.99 -5.72 -1.55
C LEU A 197 26.75 -4.74 -2.45
N GLU A 198 26.06 -3.79 -3.09
CA GLU A 198 26.69 -2.71 -3.87
C GLU A 198 27.48 -1.75 -2.99
N GLU A 199 26.95 -1.39 -1.82
CA GLU A 199 27.61 -0.48 -0.87
C GLU A 199 28.83 -1.14 -0.19
N GLN A 200 28.82 -2.46 -0.02
CA GLN A 200 29.98 -3.23 0.45
C GLN A 200 31.02 -3.51 -0.65
N ARG A 201 30.71 -3.22 -1.92
CA ARG A 201 31.69 -3.33 -2.99
C ARG A 201 32.69 -2.19 -2.83
N PRO A 202 34.00 -2.45 -2.66
CA PRO A 202 34.98 -1.38 -2.56
C PRO A 202 34.85 -0.50 -3.80
N ALA A 203 34.79 0.82 -3.63
CA ALA A 203 34.92 1.76 -4.75
C ALA A 203 36.12 1.30 -5.59
N PRO A 204 36.03 1.27 -6.94
CA PRO A 204 37.19 0.91 -7.74
C PRO A 204 38.33 1.82 -7.30
N GLY A 205 39.28 1.25 -6.56
CA GLY A 205 40.48 1.97 -6.17
C GLY A 205 41.10 2.53 -7.44
N PRO A 206 41.75 3.70 -7.39
CA PRO A 206 42.40 4.26 -8.57
C PRO A 206 43.20 3.13 -9.21
N ALA A 207 42.90 2.83 -10.47
CA ALA A 207 43.49 1.69 -11.18
C ALA A 207 44.99 1.70 -10.90
N PRO A 208 45.61 0.57 -10.50
CA PRO A 208 47.03 0.56 -10.25
C PRO A 208 47.70 1.13 -11.51
N ALA A 209 48.59 2.12 -11.33
CA ALA A 209 49.17 2.87 -12.44
C ALA A 209 49.78 1.96 -13.54
N SER A 210 50.12 0.71 -13.19
CA SER A 210 50.55 -0.35 -14.09
C SER A 210 49.49 -0.78 -15.12
N ALA A 211 48.20 -0.81 -14.78
CA ALA A 211 47.13 -1.20 -15.70
C ALA A 211 46.82 -0.11 -16.73
N ALA A 212 46.86 1.16 -16.31
CA ALA A 212 46.73 2.31 -17.21
C ALA A 212 47.95 2.44 -18.14
N ALA A 213 49.16 2.19 -17.61
CA ALA A 213 50.39 2.18 -18.40
C ALA A 213 50.43 1.03 -19.43
N ALA A 214 49.95 -0.16 -19.07
CA ALA A 214 49.87 -1.30 -19.98
C ALA A 214 48.87 -1.07 -21.13
N ALA A 215 47.72 -0.46 -20.85
CA ALA A 215 46.74 -0.09 -21.87
C ALA A 215 47.27 1.00 -22.82
N ALA A 216 47.99 2.00 -22.29
CA ALA A 216 48.64 3.04 -23.10
C ALA A 216 49.77 2.48 -23.98
N ALA A 217 50.56 1.53 -23.47
CA ALA A 217 51.62 0.85 -24.24
C ALA A 217 51.05 -0.02 -25.36
N ALA A 218 49.94 -0.72 -25.11
CA ALA A 218 49.24 -1.51 -26.13
C ALA A 218 48.63 -0.62 -27.23
N ALA A 219 48.10 0.56 -26.87
CA ALA A 219 47.58 1.54 -27.84
C ALA A 219 48.70 2.19 -28.68
N ALA A 220 49.88 2.43 -28.10
CA ALA A 220 51.04 2.95 -28.82
C ALA A 220 51.63 1.94 -29.83
N ALA A 221 51.57 0.65 -29.52
CA ALA A 221 52.04 -0.41 -30.42
C ALA A 221 51.13 -0.64 -31.64
N ALA A 222 49.89 -0.13 -31.64
CA ALA A 222 48.89 -0.38 -32.67
C ALA A 222 48.80 0.71 -33.76
N SER A 223 49.68 1.71 -33.78
CA SER A 223 49.64 2.80 -34.77
C SER A 223 50.61 2.58 -35.94
N PRO A 224 50.15 2.29 -37.17
CA PRO A 224 51.02 2.06 -38.32
C PRO A 224 51.20 3.36 -39.10
N ARG A 225 52.14 4.23 -38.71
CA ARG A 225 52.54 5.39 -39.53
C ARG A 225 54.02 5.70 -39.42
N GLY A 226 54.74 5.57 -40.54
CA GLY A 226 56.00 6.28 -40.76
C GLY A 226 57.15 5.44 -41.32
N ARG A 227 57.01 4.87 -42.52
CA ARG A 227 58.18 4.41 -43.31
C ARG A 227 58.07 4.92 -44.74
N TRP A 228 58.43 6.18 -44.95
CA TRP A 228 58.84 6.71 -46.25
C TRP A 228 59.88 7.80 -46.02
N ALA A 229 61.11 7.56 -46.49
CA ALA A 229 62.08 8.59 -46.81
C ALA A 229 62.78 8.18 -48.11
N PRO A 230 62.80 9.02 -49.16
CA PRO A 230 63.44 8.71 -50.44
C PRO A 230 64.95 8.91 -50.38
N ALA A 231 65.68 8.13 -51.19
CA ALA A 231 67.15 8.15 -51.29
C ALA A 231 67.68 9.41 -52.00
N PRO A 232 68.88 9.92 -51.64
CA PRO A 232 69.45 11.11 -52.25
C PRO A 232 70.12 10.82 -53.62
N ALA A 233 69.94 11.75 -54.58
CA ALA A 233 70.56 11.71 -55.90
C ALA A 233 72.04 12.14 -55.86
N PRO A 234 72.92 11.61 -56.73
CA PRO A 234 74.31 12.04 -56.81
C PRO A 234 74.46 13.36 -57.59
N GLY A 235 75.31 14.26 -57.09
CA GLY A 235 75.63 15.56 -57.70
C GLY A 235 76.78 15.51 -58.73
N PRO A 236 76.87 16.49 -59.65
CA PRO A 236 77.93 16.61 -60.66
C PRO A 236 79.09 17.50 -60.14
N PRO A 237 80.29 17.48 -60.74
CA PRO A 237 80.54 18.00 -62.11
C PRO A 237 81.02 16.97 -63.14
#